data_AF-A0A963QBR6-F1
#
_entry.id   AF-A0A963QBR6-F1
#
_cell.length_a   1.000
_cell.length_b   1.000
_cell.length_c   1.000
_cell.angle_alpha   90.00
_cell.angle_beta   90.00
_cell.angle_gamma   90.00
#
_symmetry.space_group_name_H-M   'P 1'
#
loop_
_entity.id
_entity.type
_entity.pdbx_description
1 polymer ?
#
loop_
_entity_poly.entity_id
_entity_poly.type
_entity_poly.pdbx_seq_one_letter_code
_entity_poly.pdbx_strand_id
1 'polypeptide(L)'
;KYFPHVYGDGRRTLRELILDDPRAGRLPHLYLRRHAARLEEVPAPGQAIRLAFAGSHSRGAIFRNGNDLVTAAMEARFDAIAQRLPEFYFGRFDIRFADFAQVREGQAFTIVEANGAGAESTHIWDRRTTLLRAWADLMRQYRLLFQIGRANRDRGFRPLSLREFRRWHRREKELTPLYPATD
;
A
#
# COMPACT_ATOMS: atom_id res chain seq x y z
N LYS A 1 0.72 -7.14 2.96
CA LYS A 1 1.47 -6.03 3.59
C LYS A 1 1.87 -6.49 4.99
N TYR A 2 3.10 -6.21 5.44
CA TYR A 2 3.55 -6.54 6.80
C TYR A 2 3.90 -5.26 7.55
N PHE A 3 3.61 -5.26 8.84
CA PHE A 3 3.96 -4.15 9.72
C PHE A 3 5.28 -4.48 10.44
N PRO A 4 6.27 -3.58 10.40
CA PRO A 4 7.54 -3.79 11.09
C PRO A 4 7.32 -3.86 12.62
N HIS A 5 8.06 -4.75 13.27
CA HIS A 5 8.10 -4.90 14.72
C HIS A 5 9.54 -4.98 15.20
N VAL A 6 9.77 -4.51 16.42
CA VAL A 6 10.95 -4.87 17.22
C VAL A 6 10.49 -5.65 18.44
N TYR A 7 11.38 -6.45 19.02
CA TYR A 7 11.08 -7.31 20.15
C TYR A 7 11.91 -6.88 21.36
N GLY A 8 11.24 -6.73 22.50
CA GLY A 8 11.92 -6.43 23.76
C GLY A 8 12.87 -7.55 24.18
N ASP A 9 13.97 -7.17 24.80
CA ASP A 9 14.91 -8.07 25.46
C ASP A 9 15.00 -7.83 26.98
N GLY A 10 14.16 -6.92 27.51
CA GLY A 10 14.13 -6.53 28.92
C GLY A 10 15.32 -5.69 29.37
N ARG A 11 16.20 -5.23 28.45
CA ARG A 11 17.42 -4.49 28.79
C ARG A 11 17.56 -3.20 28.00
N ARG A 12 17.34 -3.25 26.68
CA ARG A 12 17.44 -2.08 25.79
C ARG A 12 16.13 -1.32 25.72
N THR A 13 16.25 0.00 25.59
CA THR A 13 15.14 0.90 25.33
C THR A 13 14.54 0.66 23.95
N LEU A 14 13.28 1.08 23.73
CA LEU A 14 12.65 1.04 22.42
C LEU A 14 13.47 1.78 21.36
N ARG A 15 14.10 2.91 21.73
CA ARG A 15 15.01 3.66 20.87
C ARG A 15 16.16 2.80 20.38
N GLU A 16 16.87 2.14 21.29
CA GLU A 16 18.03 1.29 20.96
C GLU A 16 17.60 0.10 20.10
N LEU A 17 16.48 -0.55 20.43
CA LEU A 17 15.94 -1.64 19.64
C LEU A 17 15.57 -1.21 18.21
N ILE A 18 15.04 0.01 18.02
CA ILE A 18 14.77 0.57 16.69
C ILE A 18 16.06 0.85 15.94
N LEU A 19 17.06 1.45 16.59
CA LEU A 19 18.33 1.84 15.97
C LEU A 19 19.20 0.64 15.60
N ASP A 20 19.16 -0.43 16.40
CA ASP A 20 19.89 -1.67 16.14
C ASP A 20 19.20 -2.58 15.11
N ASP A 21 17.91 -2.39 14.83
CA ASP A 21 17.20 -3.23 13.86
C ASP A 21 17.81 -3.06 12.45
N PRO A 22 18.17 -4.14 11.75
CA PRO A 22 18.85 -4.08 10.45
C PRO A 22 18.11 -3.29 9.36
N ARG A 23 16.79 -3.14 9.50
CA ARG A 23 15.93 -2.37 8.60
C ARG A 23 15.47 -1.07 9.25
N ALA A 24 14.90 -1.13 10.46
CA ALA A 24 14.30 0.03 11.10
C ALA A 24 15.36 1.07 11.49
N GLY A 25 16.56 0.61 11.86
CA GLY A 25 17.72 1.45 12.18
C GLY A 25 18.27 2.22 10.99
N ARG A 26 17.98 1.77 9.76
CA ARG A 26 18.29 2.53 8.53
C ARG A 26 17.27 3.62 8.22
N LEU A 27 16.11 3.58 8.86
CA LEU A 27 15.00 4.52 8.64
C LEU A 27 14.48 5.10 9.96
N PRO A 28 15.35 5.57 10.88
CA PRO A 28 14.95 5.94 12.23
C PRO A 28 13.98 7.13 12.23
N HIS A 29 14.12 8.03 11.26
CA HIS A 29 13.22 9.17 11.05
C HIS A 29 11.75 8.77 10.81
N LEU A 30 11.48 7.54 10.33
CA LEU A 30 10.12 7.04 10.13
C LEU A 30 9.47 6.50 11.42
N TYR A 31 10.28 6.07 12.39
CA TYR A 31 9.79 5.34 13.57
C TYR A 31 9.96 6.13 14.86
N LEU A 32 11.08 6.83 15.05
CA LEU A 32 11.37 7.52 16.31
C LEU A 32 10.34 8.60 16.64
N ARG A 33 9.96 9.42 15.64
CA ARG A 33 8.96 10.49 15.84
C ARG A 33 7.60 9.94 16.27
N ARG A 34 7.19 8.79 15.73
CA ARG A 34 5.90 8.14 16.05
C ARG A 34 5.87 7.61 17.48
N HIS A 35 7.00 7.11 17.97
CA HIS A 35 7.12 6.50 19.29
C HIS A 35 7.71 7.45 20.34
N ALA A 36 7.78 8.76 20.07
CA ALA A 36 8.50 9.74 20.88
C ALA A 36 8.16 9.66 22.39
N ALA A 37 6.89 9.44 22.73
CA ALA A 37 6.43 9.32 24.12
C ALA A 37 6.92 8.07 24.86
N ARG A 38 7.43 7.07 24.14
CA ARG A 38 7.74 5.72 24.63
C ARG A 38 9.16 5.26 24.33
N LEU A 39 9.98 6.13 23.73
CA LEU A 39 11.31 5.76 23.24
C LEU A 39 12.25 5.24 24.34
N GLU A 40 12.08 5.73 25.56
CA GLU A 40 12.91 5.37 26.71
C GLU A 40 12.32 4.21 27.54
N GLU A 41 11.16 3.68 27.14
CA GLU A 41 10.62 2.45 27.74
C GLU A 41 11.52 1.27 27.38
N VAL A 42 11.74 0.36 28.34
CA VAL A 42 12.41 -0.93 28.12
C VAL A 42 11.33 -2.00 27.96
N PRO A 43 11.05 -2.49 26.73
CA PRO A 43 10.02 -3.50 26.52
C PRO A 43 10.43 -4.84 27.12
N ALA A 44 9.46 -5.57 27.68
CA ALA A 44 9.71 -6.86 28.32
C ALA A 44 10.27 -7.90 27.32
N PRO A 45 11.02 -8.91 27.79
CA PRO A 45 11.54 -9.97 26.91
C PRO A 45 10.42 -10.60 26.07
N GLY A 46 10.60 -10.61 24.74
CA GLY A 46 9.64 -11.17 23.78
C GLY A 46 8.45 -10.27 23.44
N GLN A 47 8.30 -9.11 24.09
CA GLN A 47 7.22 -8.18 23.79
C GLN A 47 7.40 -7.58 22.38
N ALA A 48 6.45 -7.87 21.49
CA ALA A 48 6.44 -7.31 20.13
C ALA A 48 5.91 -5.86 20.15
N ILE A 49 6.73 -4.91 19.73
CA ILE A 49 6.34 -3.50 19.56
C ILE A 49 6.21 -3.20 18.08
N ARG A 50 4.99 -2.88 17.65
CA ARG A 50 4.68 -2.51 16.26
C ARG A 50 5.18 -1.10 15.97
N LEU A 51 6.03 -0.98 14.95
CA LEU A 51 6.66 0.29 14.58
C LEU A 51 5.82 1.17 13.65
N ALA A 52 4.90 0.59 12.89
CA ALA A 52 4.01 1.34 12.00
C ALA A 52 2.57 0.84 12.03
N PHE A 53 1.63 1.75 12.22
CA PHE A 53 0.19 1.47 12.12
C PHE A 53 -0.28 1.49 10.67
N ALA A 54 0.06 2.55 9.91
CA ALA A 54 -0.34 2.72 8.52
C ALA A 54 0.33 1.68 7.58
N GLY A 55 -0.47 1.09 6.69
CA GLY A 55 -0.01 0.12 5.67
C GLY A 55 0.68 0.74 4.46
N SER A 56 1.25 1.94 4.60
CA SER A 56 1.93 2.66 3.52
C SER A 56 3.42 2.33 3.50
N HIS A 57 3.95 2.05 2.31
CA HIS A 57 5.36 1.72 2.14
C HIS A 57 6.28 2.89 2.57
N SER A 58 5.96 4.12 2.14
CA SER A 58 6.72 5.33 2.50
C SER A 58 6.66 5.66 4.00
N ARG A 59 5.75 5.04 4.75
CA ARG A 59 5.60 5.19 6.20
C ARG A 59 6.10 3.98 7.00
N GLY A 60 6.83 3.07 6.35
CA GLY A 60 7.54 1.96 6.98
C GLY A 60 6.92 0.58 6.78
N ALA A 61 5.75 0.45 6.16
CA ALA A 61 5.17 -0.86 5.87
C ALA A 61 6.03 -1.65 4.87
N ILE A 62 6.03 -2.97 5.04
CA ILE A 62 6.82 -3.89 4.22
C ILE A 62 5.91 -4.51 3.17
N PHE A 63 6.28 -4.32 1.91
CA PHE A 63 5.57 -4.88 0.77
C PHE A 63 6.29 -6.14 0.30
N ARG A 64 5.50 -7.14 -0.10
CA ARG A 64 5.97 -8.40 -0.66
C ARG A 64 5.18 -8.67 -1.92
N ASN A 65 5.88 -9.05 -2.98
CA ASN A 65 5.28 -9.55 -4.19
C ASN A 65 4.74 -10.96 -3.89
N GLY A 66 3.44 -11.15 -4.14
CA GLY A 66 2.74 -12.42 -3.98
C GLY A 66 2.10 -12.89 -5.27
N ASN A 67 2.64 -12.51 -6.43
CA ASN A 67 2.09 -12.92 -7.73
C ASN A 67 2.10 -14.44 -7.91
N ASP A 68 3.04 -15.14 -7.27
CA ASP A 68 3.13 -16.60 -7.21
C ASP A 68 1.99 -17.25 -6.42
N LEU A 69 1.26 -16.47 -5.62
CA LEU A 69 0.14 -16.94 -4.81
C LEU A 69 -1.21 -16.83 -5.53
N VAL A 70 -1.25 -16.20 -6.70
CA VAL A 70 -2.47 -15.98 -7.49
C VAL A 70 -2.97 -17.33 -8.03
N THR A 71 -4.26 -17.58 -7.85
CA THR A 71 -4.96 -18.76 -8.37
C THR A 71 -6.04 -18.36 -9.38
N ALA A 72 -6.46 -19.30 -10.22
CA ALA A 72 -7.57 -19.06 -11.16
C ALA A 72 -8.88 -18.68 -10.44
N ALA A 73 -9.14 -19.25 -9.25
CA ALA A 73 -10.33 -18.92 -8.46
C ALA A 73 -10.27 -17.47 -7.93
N MET A 74 -9.10 -17.00 -7.49
CA MET A 74 -8.88 -15.59 -7.14
C MET A 74 -9.16 -14.68 -8.32
N GLU A 75 -8.55 -14.98 -9.48
CA GLU A 75 -8.69 -14.15 -10.68
C GLU A 75 -10.15 -14.06 -11.12
N ALA A 76 -10.85 -15.19 -11.22
CA ALA A 76 -12.27 -15.22 -11.57
C ALA A 76 -13.13 -14.41 -10.58
N ARG A 77 -12.84 -14.51 -9.28
CA ARG A 77 -13.57 -13.74 -8.26
C ARG A 77 -13.36 -12.24 -8.41
N PHE A 78 -12.11 -11.80 -8.55
CA PHE A 78 -11.80 -10.37 -8.68
C PHE A 78 -12.27 -9.79 -10.01
N ASP A 79 -12.21 -10.55 -11.10
CA ASP A 79 -12.76 -10.18 -12.40
C ASP A 79 -14.28 -9.98 -12.31
N ALA A 80 -15.01 -10.92 -11.71
CA ALA A 80 -16.45 -10.78 -11.49
C ALA A 80 -16.82 -9.56 -10.63
N ILE A 81 -15.98 -9.20 -9.65
CA ILE A 81 -16.16 -7.99 -8.85
C ILE A 81 -15.87 -6.74 -9.68
N ALA A 82 -14.78 -6.73 -10.44
CA ALA A 82 -14.39 -5.61 -11.29
C ALA A 82 -15.45 -5.30 -12.36
N GLN A 83 -16.02 -6.33 -12.98
CA GLN A 83 -17.08 -6.19 -13.99
C GLN A 83 -18.39 -5.60 -13.43
N ARG A 84 -18.60 -5.68 -12.11
CA ARG A 84 -19.75 -5.04 -11.44
C ARG A 84 -19.55 -3.55 -11.18
N LEU A 85 -18.32 -3.04 -11.29
CA LEU A 85 -18.01 -1.63 -11.14
C LEU A 85 -18.12 -0.94 -12.51
N PRO A 86 -19.07 0.00 -12.69
CA PRO A 86 -19.20 0.70 -13.96
C PRO A 86 -17.90 1.42 -14.33
N GLU A 87 -17.47 1.26 -15.59
CA GLU A 87 -16.30 1.94 -16.15
C GLU A 87 -14.97 1.65 -15.44
N PHE A 88 -14.87 0.51 -14.73
CA PHE A 88 -13.64 0.09 -14.05
C PHE A 88 -12.77 -0.82 -14.94
N TYR A 89 -11.78 -0.21 -15.58
CA TYR A 89 -10.89 -0.91 -16.53
C TYR A 89 -9.46 -1.12 -16.02
N PHE A 90 -9.04 -0.34 -15.03
CA PHE A 90 -7.70 -0.41 -14.46
C PHE A 90 -7.74 0.01 -13.01
N GLY A 91 -7.18 -0.82 -12.14
CA GLY A 91 -7.15 -0.53 -10.72
C GLY A 91 -6.61 -1.66 -9.87
N ARG A 92 -6.75 -1.49 -8.56
CA ARG A 92 -6.33 -2.45 -7.54
C ARG A 92 -7.33 -2.46 -6.40
N PHE A 93 -7.61 -3.63 -5.87
CA PHE A 93 -8.34 -3.80 -4.62
C PHE A 93 -7.38 -3.95 -3.45
N ASP A 94 -7.54 -3.13 -2.42
CA ASP A 94 -6.92 -3.39 -1.12
C ASP A 94 -7.91 -4.19 -0.28
N ILE A 95 -7.52 -5.42 0.09
CA ILE A 95 -8.36 -6.33 0.85
C ILE A 95 -7.82 -6.56 2.26
N ARG A 96 -8.73 -6.92 3.17
CA ARG A 96 -8.43 -7.54 4.46
C ARG A 96 -9.03 -8.93 4.51
N PHE A 97 -8.32 -9.85 5.14
CA PHE A 97 -8.71 -11.24 5.28
C PHE A 97 -8.15 -11.80 6.59
N ALA A 98 -8.77 -12.88 7.09
CA ALA A 98 -8.28 -13.61 8.26
C ALA A 98 -7.35 -14.76 7.84
N ASP A 99 -7.74 -15.51 6.82
CA ASP A 99 -6.99 -16.64 6.28
C ASP A 99 -6.77 -16.45 4.77
N PHE A 100 -5.50 -16.51 4.36
CA PHE A 100 -5.13 -16.37 2.96
C PHE A 100 -5.54 -17.60 2.12
N ALA A 101 -5.65 -18.78 2.72
CA ALA A 101 -6.12 -19.97 1.99
C ALA A 101 -7.55 -19.76 1.45
N GLN A 102 -8.42 -19.10 2.20
CA GLN A 102 -9.75 -18.75 1.72
C GLN A 102 -9.72 -17.72 0.60
N VAL A 103 -8.81 -16.74 0.67
CA VAL A 103 -8.62 -15.77 -0.42
C VAL A 103 -8.21 -16.50 -1.69
N ARG A 104 -7.35 -17.52 -1.61
CA ARG A 104 -6.94 -18.36 -2.74
C ARG A 104 -8.10 -19.08 -3.42
N GLU A 105 -9.19 -19.31 -2.71
CA GLU A 105 -10.44 -19.87 -3.28
C GLU A 105 -11.45 -18.78 -3.70
N GLY A 106 -11.06 -17.50 -3.65
CA GLY A 106 -11.93 -16.36 -3.95
C GLY A 106 -12.95 -16.06 -2.84
N GLN A 107 -12.66 -16.43 -1.60
CA GLN A 107 -13.61 -16.38 -0.48
C GLN A 107 -13.08 -15.58 0.72
N ALA A 108 -14.01 -15.19 1.61
CA ALA A 108 -13.74 -14.66 2.96
C ALA A 108 -12.70 -13.51 3.04
N PHE A 109 -12.88 -12.51 2.19
CA PHE A 109 -12.16 -11.25 2.27
C PHE A 109 -13.12 -10.05 2.22
N THR A 110 -12.65 -8.93 2.77
CA THR A 110 -13.34 -7.64 2.72
C THR A 110 -12.52 -6.68 1.87
N ILE A 111 -13.14 -6.06 0.87
CA ILE A 111 -12.52 -4.96 0.11
C ILE A 111 -12.60 -3.70 0.97
N VAL A 112 -11.45 -3.10 1.24
CA VAL A 112 -11.32 -1.85 2.02
C VAL A 112 -11.21 -0.65 1.09
N GLU A 113 -10.60 -0.83 -0.08
CA GLU A 113 -10.43 0.24 -1.06
C GLU A 113 -10.43 -0.34 -2.48
N ALA A 114 -11.09 0.36 -3.40
CA ALA A 114 -10.97 0.16 -4.83
C ALA A 114 -10.24 1.36 -5.43
N ASN A 115 -8.98 1.15 -5.81
CA ASN A 115 -8.16 2.19 -6.42
C ASN A 115 -8.31 2.12 -7.95
N GLY A 116 -8.49 3.27 -8.60
CA GLY A 116 -8.60 3.36 -10.07
C GLY A 116 -7.25 3.59 -10.76
N ALA A 117 -7.28 4.33 -11.88
CA ALA A 117 -6.13 4.58 -12.76
C ALA A 117 -4.88 5.19 -12.09
N GLY A 118 -5.03 5.86 -10.94
CA GLY A 118 -3.91 6.42 -10.17
C GLY A 118 -3.15 5.41 -9.30
N ALA A 119 -3.60 4.15 -9.23
CA ALA A 119 -3.00 3.14 -8.37
C ALA A 119 -1.66 2.65 -8.92
N GLU A 120 -0.56 2.88 -8.21
CA GLU A 120 0.73 2.28 -8.55
C GLU A 120 0.75 0.77 -8.25
N SER A 121 1.40 0.01 -9.13
CA SER A 121 1.70 -1.42 -8.93
C SER A 121 2.55 -1.65 -7.68
N THR A 122 1.95 -2.20 -6.63
CA THR A 122 2.62 -2.31 -5.32
C THR A 122 3.76 -3.34 -5.26
N HIS A 123 3.79 -4.31 -6.18
CA HIS A 123 4.83 -5.35 -6.19
C HIS A 123 6.22 -4.82 -6.55
N ILE A 124 6.31 -3.62 -7.15
CA ILE A 124 7.60 -2.99 -7.45
C ILE A 124 8.38 -2.62 -6.17
N TRP A 125 7.67 -2.50 -5.04
CA TRP A 125 8.23 -2.15 -3.73
C TRP A 125 8.70 -3.36 -2.91
N ASP A 126 8.65 -4.58 -3.44
CA ASP A 126 9.33 -5.71 -2.80
C ASP A 126 10.85 -5.50 -2.84
N ARG A 127 11.54 -5.80 -1.73
CA ARG A 127 13.01 -5.79 -1.64
C ARG A 127 13.70 -6.62 -2.73
N ARG A 128 13.01 -7.65 -3.26
CA ARG A 128 13.54 -8.53 -4.30
C ARG A 128 13.41 -7.93 -5.71
N THR A 129 12.63 -6.87 -5.89
CA THR A 129 12.45 -6.23 -7.18
C THR A 129 13.64 -5.33 -7.50
N THR A 130 14.26 -5.55 -8.66
CA THR A 130 15.34 -4.69 -9.15
C THR A 130 14.79 -3.40 -9.76
N LEU A 131 15.61 -2.35 -9.83
CA LEU A 131 15.19 -1.07 -10.42
C LEU A 131 14.72 -1.22 -11.87
N LEU A 132 15.46 -1.98 -12.68
CA LEU A 132 15.08 -2.26 -14.08
C LEU A 132 13.72 -2.96 -14.16
N ARG A 133 13.44 -3.91 -13.26
CA ARG A 133 12.16 -4.60 -13.23
C ARG A 133 11.03 -3.66 -12.79
N ALA A 134 11.25 -2.84 -11.77
CA ALA A 134 10.30 -1.83 -11.32
C ALA A 134 9.93 -0.87 -12.46
N TRP A 135 10.92 -0.35 -13.19
CA TRP A 135 10.70 0.50 -14.36
C TRP A 135 9.96 -0.22 -15.47
N ALA A 136 10.33 -1.45 -15.81
CA ALA A 136 9.64 -2.22 -16.83
C ALA A 136 8.15 -2.43 -16.49
N ASP A 137 7.85 -2.74 -15.23
CA ASP A 137 6.47 -2.93 -14.77
C ASP A 137 5.69 -1.60 -14.77
N LEU A 138 6.30 -0.48 -14.35
CA LEU A 138 5.70 0.85 -14.44
C LEU A 138 5.41 1.27 -15.88
N MET A 139 6.36 1.07 -16.80
CA MET A 139 6.16 1.38 -18.22
C MET A 139 5.03 0.54 -18.84
N ARG A 140 4.94 -0.74 -18.46
CA ARG A 140 3.80 -1.60 -18.87
C ARG A 140 2.48 -1.04 -18.36
N GLN A 141 2.42 -0.67 -17.08
CA GLN A 141 1.25 -0.05 -16.47
C GLN A 141 0.84 1.25 -17.20
N TYR A 142 1.77 2.17 -17.44
CA TYR A 142 1.47 3.41 -18.16
C TYR A 142 0.98 3.15 -19.57
N ARG A 143 1.60 2.21 -20.30
CA ARG A 143 1.15 1.82 -21.64
C ARG A 143 -0.31 1.36 -21.63
N LEU A 144 -0.70 0.50 -20.69
CA LEU A 144 -2.08 0.04 -20.52
C LEU A 144 -3.03 1.21 -20.21
N LEU A 145 -2.65 2.09 -19.28
CA LEU A 145 -3.44 3.28 -18.94
C LEU A 145 -3.68 4.20 -20.15
N PHE A 146 -2.66 4.42 -20.99
CA PHE A 146 -2.81 5.24 -22.20
C PHE A 146 -3.69 4.55 -23.26
N GLN A 147 -3.60 3.22 -23.41
CA GLN A 147 -4.45 2.45 -24.32
C GLN A 147 -5.91 2.49 -23.88
N ILE A 148 -6.20 2.22 -22.61
CA ILE A 148 -7.54 2.31 -22.02
C ILE A 148 -8.06 3.75 -22.12
N GLY A 149 -7.22 4.74 -21.80
CA GLY A 149 -7.58 6.14 -21.91
C GLY A 149 -7.92 6.55 -23.35
N ARG A 150 -7.23 6.02 -24.35
CA ARG A 150 -7.56 6.22 -25.77
C ARG A 150 -8.91 5.60 -26.11
N ALA A 151 -9.13 4.33 -25.75
CA ALA A 151 -10.40 3.64 -25.97
C ALA A 151 -11.58 4.39 -25.32
N ASN A 152 -11.40 4.91 -24.11
CA ASN A 152 -12.43 5.70 -23.45
C ASN A 152 -12.67 7.05 -24.14
N ARG A 153 -11.64 7.71 -24.69
CA ARG A 153 -11.84 8.90 -25.53
C ARG A 153 -12.63 8.59 -26.79
N ASP A 154 -12.36 7.45 -27.43
CA ASP A 154 -13.10 7.01 -28.62
C ASP A 154 -14.57 6.72 -28.30
N ARG A 155 -14.86 6.30 -27.06
CA ARG A 155 -16.23 6.16 -26.50
C ARG A 155 -16.87 7.50 -26.09
N GLY A 156 -16.17 8.63 -26.26
CA GLY A 156 -16.68 9.98 -25.98
C GLY A 156 -16.32 10.54 -24.60
N PHE A 157 -15.60 9.80 -23.75
CA PHE A 157 -15.15 10.32 -22.45
C PHE A 157 -14.09 11.41 -22.64
N ARG A 158 -14.20 12.49 -21.87
CA ARG A 158 -13.25 13.60 -21.90
C ARG A 158 -12.40 13.62 -20.62
N PRO A 159 -11.08 13.84 -20.73
CA PRO A 159 -10.25 14.06 -19.56
C PRO A 159 -10.65 15.36 -18.85
N LEU A 160 -10.30 15.46 -17.57
CA LEU A 160 -10.45 16.71 -16.81
C LEU A 160 -9.71 17.85 -17.51
N SER A 161 -10.34 19.01 -17.61
CA SER A 161 -9.62 20.23 -17.99
C SER A 161 -8.61 20.62 -16.91
N LEU A 162 -7.58 21.38 -17.27
CA LEU A 162 -6.60 21.90 -16.32
C LEU A 162 -7.26 22.73 -15.20
N ARG A 163 -8.35 23.44 -15.52
CA ARG A 163 -9.11 24.23 -14.56
C ARG A 163 -9.81 23.35 -13.53
N GLU A 164 -10.45 22.26 -13.98
CA GLU A 164 -11.12 21.31 -13.09
C GLU A 164 -10.10 20.56 -12.23
N PHE A 165 -8.99 20.11 -12.83
CA PHE A 165 -7.91 19.48 -12.09
C PHE A 165 -7.40 20.39 -10.96
N ARG A 166 -7.09 21.66 -11.26
CA ARG A 166 -6.65 22.64 -10.25
C ARG A 166 -7.70 22.85 -9.16
N ARG A 167 -8.99 22.91 -9.51
CA ARG A 167 -10.09 23.04 -8.54
C ARG A 167 -10.12 21.85 -7.58
N TRP A 168 -10.06 20.63 -8.12
CA TRP A 168 -10.07 19.40 -7.31
C TRP A 168 -8.82 19.27 -6.45
N HIS A 169 -7.65 19.59 -7.00
CA HIS A 169 -6.40 19.58 -6.24
C HIS A 169 -6.40 20.58 -5.08
N ARG A 170 -6.90 21.80 -5.31
CA ARG A 170 -7.04 22.79 -4.22
C ARG A 170 -7.99 22.27 -3.14
N ARG A 171 -9.13 21.70 -3.55
CA ARG A 171 -10.11 21.14 -2.61
C ARG A 171 -9.51 20.00 -1.77
N GLU A 172 -8.74 19.12 -2.40
CA GLU A 172 -7.98 18.06 -1.70
C GLU A 172 -7.04 18.67 -0.65
N LYS A 173 -6.25 19.69 -1.03
CA LYS A 173 -5.30 20.35 -0.13
C LYS A 173 -5.96 21.08 1.05
N GLU A 174 -7.17 21.61 0.86
CA GLU A 174 -7.97 22.19 1.95
C GLU A 174 -8.50 21.11 2.90
N LEU A 175 -8.79 19.91 2.40
CA LEU A 175 -9.37 18.82 3.19
C LEU A 175 -8.32 17.99 3.93
N THR A 176 -7.14 17.76 3.35
CA THR A 176 -6.10 16.90 3.94
C THR A 176 -5.76 17.26 5.41
N PRO A 177 -5.63 18.54 5.82
CA PRO A 177 -5.33 18.89 7.21
C PRO A 177 -6.46 18.55 8.20
N LEU A 178 -7.68 18.31 7.72
CA LEU A 178 -8.84 17.95 8.55
C LEU A 178 -8.90 16.45 8.86
N TYR A 179 -8.10 15.63 8.18
CA TYR A 179 -8.02 14.21 8.48
C TYR A 179 -7.18 13.99 9.75
N PRO A 180 -7.57 13.04 10.62
CA PRO A 180 -6.76 12.68 11.76
C PRO A 180 -5.37 12.22 11.31
N ALA A 181 -4.36 12.54 12.11
CA ALA A 181 -3.01 12.05 11.87
C ALA A 181 -3.01 10.51 11.83
N THR A 182 -2.39 9.93 10.80
CA THR A 182 -2.28 8.48 10.61
C THR A 182 -1.11 7.86 11.40
N ASP A 183 -0.61 8.57 12.41
CA ASP A 183 0.65 8.29 13.09
C ASP A 183 0.45 7.38 14.30
#